data_AF-A0A920LME6-F1
#
_entry.id   AF-A0A920LME6-F1
#
_cell.length_a   1.000
_cell.length_b   1.000
_cell.length_c   1.000
_cell.angle_alpha   90.00
_cell.angle_beta   90.00
_cell.angle_gamma   90.00
#
_symmetry.space_group_name_H-M   'P 1'
#
loop_
_entity.id
_entity.type
_entity.pdbx_description
1 polymer ?
#
loop_
_entity_poly.entity_id
_entity_poly.type
_entity_poly.pdbx_seq_one_letter_code
_entity_poly.pdbx_strand_id
1 'polypeptide(L)'
;MDLAEKILQFLSEINAGEEAVNYINDYIHYRVKYESGGSERKLSGMFSSAFNPTKVKDYGSDKCFKIFKATVFSIRNEALPKAEPGWLITDVEDIDWIGEVVSQETELF
;
A
#
# COMPACT_ATOMS: atom_id res chain seq x y z
N MET A 1 -11.50 9.18 14.92
CA MET A 1 -10.34 9.48 14.06
C MET A 1 -10.31 8.47 12.94
N ASP A 2 -10.50 8.96 11.72
CA ASP A 2 -10.44 8.15 10.50
C ASP A 2 -9.01 7.58 10.31
N LEU A 3 -8.86 6.48 9.58
CA LEU A 3 -7.54 5.96 9.19
C LEU A 3 -6.71 7.02 8.45
N ALA A 4 -7.33 7.78 7.54
CA ALA A 4 -6.64 8.81 6.78
C ALA A 4 -6.04 9.88 7.72
N GLU A 5 -6.82 10.32 8.71
CA GLU A 5 -6.40 11.30 9.71
C GLU A 5 -5.25 10.75 10.57
N LYS A 6 -5.32 9.49 11.01
CA LYS A 6 -4.22 8.84 11.75
C LYS A 6 -2.93 8.78 10.94
N ILE A 7 -3.01 8.50 9.64
CA ILE A 7 -1.85 8.45 8.74
C ILE A 7 -1.23 9.84 8.62
N LEU A 8 -2.04 10.88 8.36
CA LEU A 8 -1.55 12.26 8.25
C LEU A 8 -0.92 12.75 9.55
N GLN A 9 -1.55 12.46 10.70
CA GLN A 9 -1.00 12.82 12.00
C GLN A 9 0.36 12.14 12.24
N PHE A 10 0.47 10.84 11.99
CA PHE A 10 1.74 10.13 12.14
C PHE A 10 2.84 10.67 11.21
N LEU A 11 2.52 10.97 9.94
CA LEU A 11 3.48 11.57 9.01
C LEU A 11 3.96 12.94 9.50
N SER A 12 3.08 13.73 10.11
CA SER A 12 3.44 14.98 10.78
C SER A 12 4.32 14.75 12.02
N GLU A 13 4.00 13.77 12.87
CA GLU A 13 4.77 13.44 14.09
C GLU A 13 6.22 13.06 13.77
N ILE A 14 6.45 12.37 12.65
CA ILE A 14 7.80 11.99 12.22
C ILE A 14 8.49 13.07 11.38
N ASN A 15 7.88 14.26 11.22
CA ASN A 15 8.36 15.35 10.37
C ASN A 15 8.69 14.90 8.95
N ALA A 16 7.81 14.11 8.32
CA ALA A 16 8.06 13.55 7.00
C ALA A 16 8.22 14.61 5.90
N GLY A 17 7.57 15.77 6.01
CA GLY A 17 7.65 16.83 5.01
C GLY A 17 7.28 16.33 3.61
N GLU A 18 8.12 16.61 2.62
CA GLU A 18 7.94 16.16 1.23
C GLU A 18 8.03 14.63 1.09
N GLU A 19 8.78 13.95 1.96
CA GLU A 19 8.88 12.48 1.97
C GLU A 19 7.58 11.78 2.36
N ALA A 20 6.59 12.51 2.88
CA ALA A 20 5.28 11.96 3.19
C ALA A 20 4.63 11.29 1.97
N VAL A 21 4.76 11.89 0.79
CA VAL A 21 4.25 11.35 -0.47
C VAL A 21 4.97 10.05 -0.83
N ASN A 22 6.30 10.03 -0.69
CA ASN A 22 7.11 8.84 -0.95
C ASN A 22 6.74 7.69 -0.01
N TYR A 23 6.57 7.95 1.28
CA TYR A 23 6.15 6.94 2.25
C TYR A 23 4.76 6.35 1.96
N ILE A 24 3.82 7.18 1.49
CA ILE A 24 2.49 6.70 1.07
C ILE A 24 2.63 5.84 -0.18
N ASN A 25 3.39 6.29 -1.18
CA ASN A 25 3.60 5.53 -2.42
C ASN A 25 4.32 4.20 -2.15
N ASP A 26 5.38 4.22 -1.35
CA ASP A 26 6.12 3.03 -0.95
C ASP A 26 5.24 2.04 -0.17
N TYR A 27 4.32 2.54 0.66
CA TYR A 27 3.35 1.69 1.34
C TYR A 27 2.39 1.03 0.35
N ILE A 28 1.86 1.76 -0.63
CA ILE A 28 1.01 1.19 -1.68
C ILE A 28 1.78 0.14 -2.47
N HIS A 29 3.00 0.46 -2.92
CA HIS A 29 3.91 -0.46 -3.58
C HIS A 29 4.13 -1.73 -2.76
N TYR A 30 4.45 -1.60 -1.47
CA TYR A 30 4.64 -2.74 -0.57
C TYR A 30 3.39 -3.62 -0.49
N ARG A 31 2.21 -3.02 -0.34
CA ARG A 31 0.93 -3.74 -0.24
C ARG A 31 0.54 -4.45 -1.54
N VAL A 32 0.99 -3.95 -2.69
CA VAL A 32 0.74 -4.55 -4.00
C VAL A 32 1.76 -5.62 -4.34
N LYS A 33 3.05 -5.39 -4.07
CA LYS A 33 4.14 -6.24 -4.59
C LYS A 33 4.67 -7.27 -3.59
N TYR A 34 4.33 -7.17 -2.31
CA TYR A 34 4.89 -8.05 -1.28
C TYR A 34 3.82 -8.62 -0.34
N GLU A 35 4.13 -9.80 0.20
CA GLU A 35 3.38 -10.38 1.31
C GLU A 35 3.86 -9.82 2.65
N SER A 36 3.09 -10.02 3.72
CA SER A 36 3.44 -9.55 5.06
C SER A 36 4.77 -10.08 5.60
N GLY A 37 5.24 -11.22 5.09
CA GLY A 37 6.54 -11.80 5.39
C GLY A 37 7.70 -11.23 4.57
N GLY A 38 7.46 -10.25 3.70
CA GLY A 38 8.47 -9.59 2.87
C GLY A 38 8.82 -10.32 1.56
N SER A 39 8.25 -11.51 1.30
CA SER A 39 8.41 -12.18 0.00
C SER A 39 7.61 -11.46 -1.08
N GLU A 40 8.10 -11.47 -2.31
CA GLU A 40 7.34 -10.97 -3.46
C GLU A 40 6.00 -11.70 -3.60
N ARG A 41 4.97 -10.93 -3.93
CA ARG A 41 3.60 -11.41 -4.15
C ARG A 41 3.46 -11.95 -5.55
N LYS A 42 2.90 -13.15 -5.67
CA LYS A 42 2.47 -13.70 -6.96
C LYS A 42 1.07 -13.16 -7.29
N LEU A 43 1.01 -12.10 -8.10
CA LEU A 43 -0.22 -11.34 -8.40
C LEU A 43 -1.31 -12.21 -9.04
N SER A 44 -0.95 -12.98 -10.07
CA SER A 44 -1.84 -13.92 -10.75
C SER A 44 -1.27 -15.34 -10.76
N GLY A 45 -2.16 -16.32 -10.69
CA GLY A 45 -1.88 -17.72 -10.98
C GLY A 45 -2.96 -18.27 -11.89
N MET A 46 -2.74 -19.46 -12.44
CA MET A 46 -3.64 -20.10 -13.42
C MET A 46 -5.12 -20.21 -12.96
N PHE A 47 -5.38 -20.18 -11.65
CA PHE A 47 -6.72 -20.32 -11.07
C PHE A 47 -7.07 -19.29 -9.97
N SER A 48 -6.23 -18.26 -9.75
CA SER A 48 -6.44 -17.36 -8.61
C SER A 48 -5.67 -16.03 -8.74
N SER A 49 -6.29 -14.93 -8.31
CA SER A 49 -5.66 -13.63 -8.07
C SER A 49 -5.23 -13.49 -6.60
N ALA A 50 -4.14 -12.78 -6.35
CA ALA A 50 -3.68 -12.41 -5.00
C ALA A 50 -4.64 -11.46 -4.27
N PHE A 51 -5.59 -10.87 -4.99
CA PHE A 51 -6.59 -9.94 -4.46
C PHE A 51 -8.00 -10.53 -4.41
N ASN A 52 -8.11 -11.86 -4.59
CA ASN A 52 -9.36 -12.58 -4.39
C ASN A 52 -9.87 -12.41 -2.95
N PRO A 53 -11.21 -12.34 -2.76
CA PRO A 53 -11.80 -12.22 -1.43
C PRO A 53 -11.50 -13.45 -0.56
N THR A 54 -11.13 -13.19 0.69
CA THR A 54 -10.86 -14.23 1.69
C THR A 54 -12.06 -14.39 2.63
N LYS A 55 -12.25 -15.60 3.17
CA LYS A 55 -13.29 -15.88 4.17
C LYS A 55 -13.08 -15.08 5.47
N VAL A 56 -11.83 -14.83 5.82
CA VAL A 56 -11.44 -14.05 6.99
C VAL A 56 -11.14 -12.63 6.53
N LYS A 57 -11.81 -11.66 7.15
CA LYS A 57 -11.54 -10.23 6.92
C LYS A 57 -10.15 -9.88 7.43
N ASP A 58 -9.25 -9.56 6.52
CA ASP A 58 -7.86 -9.26 6.86
C ASP A 58 -7.51 -7.76 6.87
N TYR A 59 -8.52 -6.90 6.92
CA TYR A 59 -8.37 -5.43 6.87
C TYR A 59 -9.19 -4.73 7.95
N GLY A 60 -8.70 -3.57 8.40
CA GLY A 60 -9.36 -2.71 9.38
C GLY A 60 -8.46 -1.54 9.77
N SER A 61 -9.02 -0.42 10.21
CA SER A 61 -8.27 0.83 10.40
C SER A 61 -7.05 0.67 11.30
N ASP A 62 -7.17 0.03 12.46
CA ASP A 62 -6.03 -0.15 13.36
C ASP A 62 -4.97 -1.09 12.81
N LYS A 63 -5.39 -2.12 12.06
CA LYS A 63 -4.46 -3.04 11.40
C LYS A 63 -3.71 -2.33 10.27
N CYS A 64 -4.42 -1.63 9.39
CA CYS A 64 -3.83 -0.85 8.30
C CYS A 64 -2.86 0.21 8.85
N PHE A 65 -3.23 0.91 9.92
CA PHE A 65 -2.35 1.91 10.53
C PHE A 65 -1.08 1.30 11.13
N LYS A 66 -1.18 0.13 11.78
CA LYS A 66 0.01 -0.59 12.28
C LYS A 66 0.94 -1.00 11.13
N ILE A 67 0.39 -1.54 10.05
CA ILE A 67 1.18 -1.95 8.88
C ILE A 67 1.83 -0.72 8.24
N PHE A 68 1.09 0.39 8.07
CA PHE A 68 1.64 1.65 7.55
C PHE A 68 2.87 2.11 8.32
N LYS A 69 2.77 2.22 9.65
CA LYS A 69 3.91 2.61 10.49
C LYS A 69 5.09 1.65 10.36
N ALA A 70 4.83 0.35 10.35
CA ALA A 70 5.86 -0.67 10.19
C ALA A 70 6.57 -0.54 8.84
N THR A 71 5.84 -0.31 7.74
CA THR A 71 6.41 -0.08 6.42
C THR A 71 7.29 1.17 6.40
N VAL A 72 6.80 2.31 6.92
CA VAL A 72 7.59 3.55 6.98
C VAL A 72 8.89 3.37 7.77
N PHE A 73 8.84 2.75 8.95
CA PHE A 73 10.06 2.49 9.73
C PHE A 73 11.01 1.51 9.03
N SER A 74 10.47 0.50 8.34
CA SER A 74 11.29 -0.46 7.60
C SER A 74 12.02 0.19 6.43
N ILE A 75 11.35 1.08 5.69
CA ILE A 75 11.96 1.85 4.59
C ILE A 75 13.03 2.79 5.12
N ARG A 76 12.76 3.51 6.23
CA ARG A 76 13.73 4.41 6.86
C ARG A 76 14.99 3.71 7.36
N ASN A 77 14.86 2.45 7.74
CA ASN A 77 15.97 1.60 8.20
C ASN A 77 16.52 0.70 7.08
N GLU A 78 16.12 0.92 5.82
CA GLU A 78 16.58 0.17 4.64
C GLU A 78 16.29 -1.35 4.71
N ALA A 79 15.35 -1.76 5.56
CA ALA A 79 14.93 -3.15 5.73
C ALA A 79 13.93 -3.59 4.64
N LEU A 80 13.25 -2.64 4.00
CA LEU A 80 12.41 -2.87 2.83
C LEU A 80 12.86 -1.96 1.68
N PRO A 81 12.81 -2.45 0.43
CA PRO A 81 13.10 -1.62 -0.73
C PRO A 81 12.02 -0.54 -0.90
N LYS A 82 12.45 0.63 -1.35
CA LYS A 82 11.54 1.68 -1.84
C LYS A 82 10.94 1.27 -3.17
N ALA A 83 9.81 1.86 -3.54
CA ALA A 83 9.32 1.78 -4.90
C ALA A 83 10.35 2.39 -5.86
N GLU A 84 10.46 1.84 -7.07
CA GLU A 84 11.33 2.44 -8.08
C GLU A 84 10.84 3.85 -8.44
N PRO A 85 11.74 4.80 -8.75
CA PRO A 85 11.34 6.13 -9.18
C PRO A 85 10.38 6.06 -10.37
N GLY A 86 9.23 6.74 -10.25
CA GLY A 86 8.19 6.73 -11.28
C GLY A 86 7.25 5.53 -11.24
N TRP A 87 7.35 4.65 -10.24
CA TRP A 87 6.37 3.57 -10.07
C TRP A 87 4.96 4.12 -9.88
N LEU A 88 4.04 3.62 -10.70
CA LEU A 88 2.60 3.86 -10.60
C LEU A 88 1.87 2.54 -10.52
N ILE A 89 0.89 2.45 -9.62
CA ILE A 89 0.04 1.26 -9.48
C ILE A 89 -0.74 0.95 -10.77
N THR A 90 -1.03 1.96 -11.59
CA THR A 90 -1.71 1.82 -12.89
C THR A 90 -0.89 1.05 -13.92
N ASP A 91 0.44 0.99 -13.74
CA ASP A 91 1.35 0.27 -14.65
C ASP A 91 1.56 -1.19 -14.21
N VAL A 92 0.91 -1.60 -13.11
CA VAL A 92 1.02 -2.96 -12.59
C VAL A 92 -0.01 -3.85 -13.27
N GLU A 93 0.47 -4.78 -14.08
CA GLU A 93 -0.37 -5.82 -14.69
C GLU A 93 -0.91 -6.80 -13.63
N ASP A 94 -2.00 -7.50 -13.96
CA ASP A 94 -2.56 -8.59 -13.16
C ASP A 94 -3.04 -8.21 -11.74
N ILE A 95 -3.45 -6.96 -11.52
CA ILE A 95 -4.01 -6.48 -10.24
C ILE A 95 -5.55 -6.55 -10.16
N ASP A 96 -6.20 -7.13 -11.18
CA ASP A 96 -7.64 -7.45 -11.18
C ASP A 96 -8.51 -6.22 -10.84
N TRP A 97 -9.57 -6.40 -10.04
CA TRP A 97 -10.48 -5.34 -9.59
C TRP A 97 -9.79 -4.11 -8.94
N ILE A 98 -8.57 -4.25 -8.40
CA ILE A 98 -7.85 -3.12 -7.82
C ILE A 98 -7.47 -2.12 -8.92
N GLY A 99 -7.03 -2.62 -10.09
CA GLY A 99 -6.69 -1.77 -11.22
C GLY A 99 -7.90 -1.01 -11.75
N GLU A 100 -9.06 -1.67 -11.77
CA GLU A 100 -10.32 -1.03 -12.13
C GLU A 100 -10.66 0.11 -11.17
N VAL A 101 -10.61 -0.13 -9.85
CA VAL A 101 -10.93 0.89 -8.83
C VAL A 101 -9.95 2.06 -8.88
N VAL A 102 -8.66 1.81 -9.08
CA VAL A 102 -7.66 2.88 -9.14
C VAL A 102 -7.80 3.74 -10.40
N SER A 103 -8.27 3.14 -11.49
CA SER A 103 -8.45 3.84 -12.77
C SER A 103 -9.81 4.54 -12.89
N GLN A 104 -10.69 4.43 -11.89
CA GLN A 104 -11.98 5.11 -11.91
C GLN A 104 -11.77 6.63 -11.82
N GLU A 105 -12.35 7.36 -12.76
CA GLU A 105 -12.46 8.81 -12.66
C GLU A 105 -13.30 9.17 -11.44
N THR A 106 -12.72 9.95 -10.53
CA THR A 106 -13.47 10.45 -9.38
C THR A 106 -14.42 11.55 -9.84
N GLU A 107 -15.72 11.30 -9.78
CA GLU A 107 -16.70 12.38 -9.87
C GLU A 107 -16.60 13.21 -8.57
N LEU A 108 -15.89 14.32 -8.65
CA LEU A 108 -15.93 15.33 -7.61
C LEU A 108 -17.25 16.09 -7.78
N PHE A 109 -18.20 15.81 -6.89
CA PHE A 109 -19.44 16.58 -6.76
C PHE A 109 -19.14 18.07 -6.53
#